data_AF-A0A7C4ZBX7-F1
#
_entry.id   AF-A0A7C4ZBX7-F1
#
_cell.length_a   1.000
_cell.length_b   1.000
_cell.length_c   1.000
_cell.angle_alpha   90.00
_cell.angle_beta   90.00
_cell.angle_gamma   90.00
#
_symmetry.space_group_name_H-M   'P 1'
#
loop_
_entity.id
_entity.type
_entity.pdbx_description
1 polymer ?
#
loop_
_entity_poly.entity_id
_entity_poly.type
_entity_poly.pdbx_seq_one_letter_code
_entity_poly.pdbx_strand_id
1 'polypeptide(L)'
;MNDERKIPKEAVKTLAEYCQKLSGETGKPAAEIFKEFLELMKKYADFFFREPWPEEPNKSYSLEWFVGDELDFIKGTKTYKDECERFTVLCLKRNISLKGFDTQGFEEDFDWFGKLACWHCAVPDATSLREYIKRIEEDIRKNEEEMKKSEPSWIAREMYEYYKRPNVVRENKMKYVELRLYEDLGMAEGKSCDVNNKYKCPYGEQANELIENGRVAKFVWRIIWWYDHHWNPSESYQPPANEMKWYHYGEPSIIDVTSYEDVLKAIDDGRLKKIIEERKRYEEEHKG
;
A
#
# COMPACT_ATOMS: atom_id res chain seq x y z
N MET A 1 13.42 38.36 24.75
CA MET A 1 12.87 38.67 23.42
C MET A 1 12.31 37.39 22.86
N ASN A 2 10.98 37.26 22.73
CA ASN A 2 10.33 36.02 22.30
C ASN A 2 9.06 36.36 21.49
N ASP A 3 9.17 37.32 20.57
CA ASP A 3 8.05 37.80 19.74
C ASP A 3 7.88 36.99 18.43
N GLU A 4 8.72 35.99 18.18
CA GLU A 4 8.82 35.29 16.89
C GLU A 4 7.95 34.02 16.77
N ARG A 5 7.25 33.59 17.84
CA ARG A 5 6.42 32.36 17.82
C ARG A 5 4.95 32.62 17.51
N LYS A 6 4.65 33.45 16.51
CA LYS A 6 3.25 33.75 16.11
C LYS A 6 3.01 33.25 14.69
N ILE A 7 1.88 32.57 14.50
CA ILE A 7 1.40 32.15 13.16
C ILE A 7 1.02 33.42 12.38
N PRO A 8 1.37 33.53 11.08
CA PRO A 8 1.00 34.68 10.25
C PRO A 8 -0.52 34.86 10.22
N LYS A 9 -1.00 36.12 10.32
CA LYS A 9 -2.44 36.43 10.38
C LYS A 9 -3.20 35.92 9.16
N GLU A 10 -2.60 36.03 7.97
CA GLU A 10 -3.18 35.51 6.73
C GLU A 10 -3.34 33.99 6.79
N ALA A 11 -2.33 33.27 7.29
CA ALA A 11 -2.42 31.82 7.46
C ALA A 11 -3.50 31.41 8.48
N VAL A 12 -3.65 32.15 9.58
CA VAL A 12 -4.72 31.92 10.57
C VAL A 12 -6.10 32.05 9.93
N LYS A 13 -6.31 33.08 9.10
CA LYS A 13 -7.58 33.31 8.41
C LYS A 13 -7.90 32.15 7.47
N THR A 14 -6.98 31.78 6.58
CA THR A 14 -7.18 30.70 5.62
C THR A 14 -7.33 29.34 6.31
N LEU A 15 -6.62 29.10 7.41
CA LEU A 15 -6.78 27.88 8.21
C LEU A 15 -8.16 27.81 8.88
N ALA A 16 -8.72 28.94 9.34
CA ALA A 16 -10.07 28.98 9.89
C ALA A 16 -11.14 28.71 8.81
N GLU A 17 -10.97 29.27 7.61
CA GLU A 17 -11.82 28.97 6.43
C GLU A 17 -11.74 27.47 6.07
N TYR A 18 -10.54 26.89 6.11
CA TYR A 18 -10.36 25.46 5.90
C TYR A 18 -11.08 24.60 6.95
N CYS A 19 -11.03 24.99 8.22
CA CYS A 19 -11.76 24.29 9.28
C CYS A 19 -13.29 24.37 9.09
N GLN A 20 -13.81 25.42 8.45
CA GLN A 20 -15.22 25.48 8.06
C GLN A 20 -15.57 24.46 6.97
N LYS A 21 -14.68 24.28 5.98
CA LYS A 21 -14.82 23.21 4.98
C LYS A 21 -14.83 21.83 5.65
N LEU A 22 -13.81 21.53 6.47
CA LEU A 22 -13.71 20.26 7.21
C LEU A 22 -14.90 20.00 8.13
N SER A 23 -15.51 21.05 8.68
CA SER A 23 -16.72 20.93 9.51
C SER A 23 -17.89 20.32 8.74
N GLY A 24 -18.05 20.69 7.47
CA GLY A 24 -19.08 20.11 6.59
C GLY A 24 -18.82 18.64 6.25
N GLU A 25 -17.55 18.24 6.15
CA GLU A 25 -17.16 16.86 5.80
C GLU A 25 -17.20 15.90 7.00
N THR A 26 -16.82 16.39 8.18
CA THR A 26 -16.65 15.56 9.39
C THR A 26 -17.84 15.62 10.34
N GLY A 27 -18.73 16.61 10.18
CA GLY A 27 -19.81 16.90 11.13
C GLY A 27 -19.33 17.50 12.46
N LYS A 28 -18.02 17.69 12.68
CA LYS A 28 -17.47 18.38 13.86
C LYS A 28 -17.59 19.89 13.71
N PRO A 29 -17.82 20.68 14.77
CA PRO A 29 -17.81 22.14 14.70
C PRO A 29 -16.46 22.70 14.22
N ALA A 30 -16.48 23.64 13.27
CA ALA A 30 -15.27 24.28 12.73
C ALA A 30 -14.35 24.87 13.81
N ALA A 31 -14.93 25.48 14.85
CA ALA A 31 -14.18 26.06 15.97
C ALA A 31 -13.45 24.99 16.80
N GLU A 32 -14.01 23.78 16.90
CA GLU A 32 -13.38 22.65 17.60
C GLU A 32 -12.20 22.11 16.79
N ILE A 33 -12.38 21.91 15.47
CA ILE A 33 -11.29 21.49 14.56
C ILE A 33 -10.13 22.50 14.60
N PHE A 34 -10.46 23.79 14.50
CA PHE A 34 -9.46 24.85 14.55
C PHE A 34 -8.72 24.86 15.90
N LYS A 35 -9.45 24.67 17.01
CA LYS A 35 -8.87 24.55 18.34
C LYS A 35 -7.96 23.33 18.45
N GLU A 36 -8.36 22.16 17.94
CA GLU A 36 -7.54 20.94 17.90
C GLU A 36 -6.21 21.21 17.17
N PHE A 37 -6.23 21.86 16.00
CA PHE A 37 -5.00 22.24 15.29
C PHE A 37 -4.11 23.16 16.11
N LEU A 38 -4.65 24.20 16.74
CA LEU A 38 -3.86 25.11 17.59
C LEU A 38 -3.27 24.39 18.81
N GLU A 39 -4.00 23.46 19.42
CA GLU A 39 -3.51 22.66 20.54
C GLU A 39 -2.37 21.74 20.11
N LEU A 40 -2.45 21.14 18.92
CA LEU A 40 -1.35 20.35 18.35
C LEU A 40 -0.11 21.19 18.07
N MET A 41 -0.27 22.34 17.40
CA MET A 41 0.84 23.27 17.14
C MET A 41 1.51 23.73 18.43
N LYS A 42 0.73 23.95 19.50
CA LYS A 42 1.25 24.29 20.83
C LYS A 42 1.94 23.11 21.50
N LYS A 43 1.37 21.90 21.43
CA LYS A 43 1.93 20.66 22.00
C LYS A 43 3.32 20.38 21.42
N TYR A 44 3.51 20.62 20.12
CA TYR A 44 4.78 20.40 19.41
C TYR A 44 5.47 21.70 19.00
N ALA A 45 5.35 22.75 19.83
CA ALA A 45 5.83 24.09 19.51
C ALA A 45 7.32 24.16 19.16
N ASP A 46 8.16 23.35 19.82
CA ASP A 46 9.62 23.36 19.59
C ASP A 46 9.98 22.88 18.18
N PHE A 47 9.19 21.95 17.61
CA PHE A 47 9.31 21.54 16.21
C PHE A 47 8.63 22.54 15.27
N PHE A 48 7.39 22.92 15.61
CA PHE A 48 6.53 23.72 14.75
C PHE A 48 7.09 25.13 14.49
N PHE A 49 7.58 25.81 15.53
CA PHE A 49 8.13 27.17 15.47
C PHE A 49 9.67 27.21 15.42
N ARG A 50 10.32 26.10 15.09
CA ARG A 50 11.80 26.01 15.06
C ARG A 50 12.45 26.96 14.05
N GLU A 51 11.77 27.19 12.94
CA GLU A 51 12.27 27.92 11.78
C GLU A 51 11.35 29.11 11.48
N PRO A 52 11.88 30.21 10.92
CA PRO A 52 11.07 31.32 10.43
C PRO A 52 10.06 30.87 9.38
N TRP A 53 8.93 31.58 9.27
CA TRP A 53 7.94 31.30 8.23
C TRP A 53 8.49 31.61 6.84
N PRO A 54 8.34 30.69 5.87
CA PRO A 54 8.74 30.96 4.51
C PRO A 54 7.77 31.96 3.85
N GLU A 55 8.21 32.61 2.78
CA GLU A 55 7.33 33.46 1.96
C GLU A 55 6.22 32.64 1.28
N GLU A 56 6.55 31.43 0.83
CA GLU A 56 5.64 30.48 0.19
C GLU A 56 5.78 29.08 0.81
N PRO A 57 4.73 28.23 0.73
CA PRO A 57 4.80 26.85 1.21
C PRO A 57 5.96 26.08 0.57
N ASN A 58 6.63 25.26 1.36
CA ASN A 58 7.76 24.46 0.87
C ASN A 58 7.25 23.19 0.15
N LYS A 59 7.10 23.28 -1.17
CA LYS A 59 6.57 22.20 -2.02
C LYS A 59 7.63 21.25 -2.60
N SER A 60 8.84 21.15 -2.04
CA SER A 60 9.83 20.23 -2.62
C SER A 60 9.40 18.76 -2.41
N TYR A 61 8.69 18.20 -3.39
CA TYR A 61 8.39 16.77 -3.52
C TYR A 61 9.61 16.00 -4.05
N SER A 62 10.79 16.14 -3.44
CA SER A 62 11.93 15.30 -3.84
C SER A 62 11.65 13.84 -3.45
N LEU A 63 12.17 12.88 -4.23
CA LEU A 63 12.04 11.45 -3.93
C LEU A 63 12.84 11.01 -2.67
N GLU A 64 13.68 11.90 -2.15
CA GLU A 64 14.40 11.75 -0.88
C GLU A 64 13.53 12.31 0.25
N TRP A 65 12.60 11.52 0.81
CA TRP A 65 11.58 12.11 1.70
C TRP A 65 11.41 11.53 3.09
N PHE A 66 11.21 12.50 4.01
CA PHE A 66 11.71 12.63 5.38
C PHE A 66 13.25 12.61 5.51
N VAL A 67 13.91 13.71 5.17
CA VAL A 67 15.34 13.86 5.45
C VAL A 67 15.53 14.35 6.89
N GLY A 68 16.23 13.56 7.70
CA GLY A 68 16.63 13.93 9.07
C GLY A 68 15.45 14.21 10.00
N ASP A 69 15.38 15.46 10.49
CA ASP A 69 14.58 15.85 11.65
C ASP A 69 13.05 15.65 11.50
N GLU A 70 12.50 15.71 10.28
CA GLU A 70 11.05 15.49 10.06
C GLU A 70 10.68 14.01 10.24
N LEU A 71 11.55 13.10 9.79
CA LEU A 71 11.36 11.66 10.00
C LEU A 71 11.43 11.32 11.48
N ASP A 72 12.47 11.85 12.13
CA ASP A 72 12.75 11.63 13.54
C ASP A 72 11.65 12.22 14.40
N PHE A 73 11.08 13.36 13.97
CA PHE A 73 9.91 13.95 14.62
C PHE A 73 8.71 13.00 14.62
N ILE A 74 8.36 12.38 13.48
CA ILE A 74 7.23 11.44 13.42
C ILE A 74 7.55 10.13 14.15
N LYS A 75 8.72 9.54 13.89
CA LYS A 75 9.12 8.24 14.44
C LYS A 75 9.44 8.26 15.93
N GLY A 76 9.71 9.42 16.52
CA GLY A 76 10.03 9.57 17.96
C GLY A 76 8.88 9.29 18.93
N THR A 77 7.80 8.65 18.48
CA THR A 77 6.57 8.38 19.23
C THR A 77 6.53 6.97 19.82
N LYS A 78 5.66 6.76 20.82
CA LYS A 78 5.35 5.45 21.42
C LYS A 78 3.94 4.94 21.11
N THR A 79 3.05 5.80 20.59
CA THR A 79 1.66 5.44 20.30
C THR A 79 1.27 5.90 18.91
N TYR A 80 0.38 5.16 18.26
CA TYR A 80 -0.13 5.52 16.94
C TYR A 80 -0.87 6.87 16.97
N LYS A 81 -1.61 7.16 18.05
CA LYS A 81 -2.27 8.46 18.19
C LYS A 81 -1.26 9.63 18.14
N ASP A 82 -0.18 9.56 18.90
CA ASP A 82 0.85 10.61 18.94
C ASP A 82 1.60 10.68 17.60
N GLU A 83 1.74 9.56 16.88
CA GLU A 83 2.24 9.53 15.50
C GLU A 83 1.35 10.33 14.54
N CYS A 84 0.03 10.08 14.56
CA CYS A 84 -0.93 10.81 13.72
C CYS A 84 -0.96 12.31 14.03
N GLU A 85 -0.87 12.67 15.31
CA GLU A 85 -0.79 14.06 15.75
C GLU A 85 0.47 14.75 15.21
N ARG A 86 1.64 14.10 15.32
CA ARG A 86 2.91 14.62 14.78
C ARG A 86 2.86 14.75 13.26
N PHE A 87 2.34 13.75 12.56
CA PHE A 87 2.15 13.83 11.11
C PHE A 87 1.25 15.01 10.73
N THR A 88 0.15 15.23 11.45
CA THR A 88 -0.75 16.38 11.23
C THR A 88 -0.01 17.71 11.43
N VAL A 89 0.82 17.82 12.48
CA VAL A 89 1.66 19.01 12.74
C VAL A 89 2.68 19.24 11.62
N LEU A 90 3.29 18.18 11.10
CA LEU A 90 4.19 18.31 9.95
C LEU A 90 3.45 18.86 8.73
N CYS A 91 2.30 18.27 8.35
CA CYS A 91 1.50 18.77 7.23
C CYS A 91 1.07 20.22 7.43
N LEU A 92 0.66 20.61 8.65
CA LEU A 92 0.35 22.00 8.98
C LEU A 92 1.57 22.92 8.79
N LYS A 93 2.74 22.53 9.31
CA LYS A 93 3.97 23.34 9.26
C LYS A 93 4.39 23.61 7.82
N ARG A 94 4.34 22.59 6.97
CA ARG A 94 4.75 22.66 5.56
C ARG A 94 3.88 23.59 4.71
N ASN A 95 2.61 23.69 5.08
CA ASN A 95 1.60 24.39 4.30
C ASN A 95 1.26 25.78 4.86
N ILE A 96 1.93 26.23 5.93
CA ILE A 96 1.84 27.61 6.43
C ILE A 96 3.00 28.46 5.93
N SER A 97 2.69 29.64 5.43
CA SER A 97 3.65 30.65 5.01
C SER A 97 3.21 32.06 5.43
N LEU A 98 4.06 33.07 5.17
CA LEU A 98 3.72 34.48 5.36
C LEU A 98 2.51 34.91 4.49
N LYS A 99 2.32 34.28 3.33
CA LYS A 99 1.23 34.58 2.39
C LYS A 99 -0.09 33.89 2.72
N GLY A 100 -0.09 32.85 3.56
CA GLY A 100 -1.33 32.14 3.91
C GLY A 100 -1.11 30.68 4.29
N PHE A 101 -2.21 29.92 4.26
CA PHE A 101 -2.21 28.47 4.44
C PHE A 101 -2.64 27.79 3.13
N ASP A 102 -1.80 26.91 2.60
CA ASP A 102 -2.11 26.15 1.38
C ASP A 102 -2.99 24.95 1.71
N THR A 103 -4.30 25.14 1.57
CA THR A 103 -5.30 24.11 1.87
C THR A 103 -5.18 22.91 0.96
N GLN A 104 -4.91 23.14 -0.33
CA GLN A 104 -4.75 22.07 -1.31
C GLN A 104 -3.45 21.31 -1.04
N GLY A 105 -2.34 22.02 -0.81
CA GLY A 105 -1.06 21.41 -0.44
C GLY A 105 -1.16 20.57 0.84
N PHE A 106 -1.93 21.02 1.83
CA PHE A 106 -2.19 20.25 3.05
C PHE A 106 -2.93 18.94 2.76
N GLU A 107 -4.00 18.97 1.95
CA GLU A 107 -4.75 17.78 1.56
C GLU A 107 -3.90 16.82 0.73
N GLU A 108 -3.14 17.34 -0.23
CA GLU A 108 -2.20 16.57 -1.07
C GLU A 108 -1.11 15.91 -0.23
N ASP A 109 -0.46 16.64 0.67
CA ASP A 109 0.55 16.10 1.59
C ASP A 109 -0.07 14.99 2.45
N PHE A 110 -1.22 15.25 3.07
CA PHE A 110 -1.87 14.29 3.97
C PHE A 110 -2.23 12.99 3.24
N ASP A 111 -2.77 13.10 2.03
CA ASP A 111 -3.16 11.95 1.20
C ASP A 111 -1.93 11.20 0.68
N TRP A 112 -0.98 11.90 0.06
CA TRP A 112 0.19 11.29 -0.57
C TRP A 112 1.09 10.59 0.45
N PHE A 113 1.49 11.26 1.54
CA PHE A 113 2.36 10.66 2.55
C PHE A 113 1.65 9.56 3.34
N GLY A 114 0.35 9.74 3.60
CA GLY A 114 -0.44 8.71 4.26
C GLY A 114 -0.58 7.45 3.41
N LYS A 115 -0.78 7.58 2.09
CA LYS A 115 -0.79 6.45 1.13
C LYS A 115 0.57 5.79 1.05
N LEU A 116 1.65 6.57 0.93
CA LEU A 116 3.01 6.04 0.88
C LEU A 116 3.34 5.23 2.14
N ALA A 117 3.02 5.77 3.32
CA ALA A 117 3.24 5.08 4.58
C ALA A 117 2.39 3.81 4.73
N CYS A 118 1.23 3.74 4.07
CA CYS A 118 0.33 2.57 4.04
C CYS A 118 0.68 1.55 2.94
N TRP A 119 1.56 1.90 2.00
CA TRP A 119 1.78 1.16 0.74
C TRP A 119 2.02 -0.35 0.92
N HIS A 120 2.69 -0.73 2.00
CA HIS A 120 3.02 -2.12 2.28
C HIS A 120 1.91 -2.91 3.00
N CYS A 121 0.86 -2.26 3.51
CA CYS A 121 -0.27 -2.95 4.11
C CYS A 121 -0.94 -3.90 3.10
N ALA A 122 -1.20 -5.13 3.52
CA ALA A 122 -1.79 -6.17 2.66
C ALA A 122 -3.33 -6.19 2.69
N VAL A 123 -3.97 -5.45 3.61
CA VAL A 123 -5.45 -5.45 3.75
C VAL A 123 -6.19 -5.04 2.47
N PRO A 124 -5.80 -3.96 1.76
CA PRO A 124 -6.48 -3.56 0.53
C PRO A 124 -6.37 -4.65 -0.56
N ASP A 125 -5.18 -5.20 -0.74
CA ASP A 125 -4.92 -6.24 -1.74
C ASP A 125 -5.69 -7.53 -1.42
N ALA A 126 -5.70 -7.95 -0.15
CA ALA A 126 -6.51 -9.10 0.30
C ALA A 126 -8.01 -8.88 0.06
N THR A 127 -8.50 -7.66 0.30
CA THR A 127 -9.91 -7.30 0.04
C THR A 127 -10.24 -7.48 -1.45
N SER A 128 -9.41 -6.91 -2.33
CA SER A 128 -9.58 -7.05 -3.78
C SER A 128 -9.45 -8.50 -4.25
N LEU A 129 -8.56 -9.29 -3.65
CA LEU A 129 -8.38 -10.71 -3.98
C LEU A 129 -9.59 -11.56 -3.58
N ARG A 130 -10.19 -11.34 -2.38
CA ARG A 130 -11.42 -12.04 -1.99
C ARG A 130 -12.55 -11.76 -2.97
N GLU A 131 -12.74 -10.50 -3.36
CA GLU A 131 -13.76 -10.13 -4.34
C GLU A 131 -13.50 -10.76 -5.72
N TYR A 132 -12.24 -10.75 -6.17
CA TYR A 132 -11.84 -11.36 -7.43
C TYR A 132 -12.07 -12.87 -7.44
N ILE A 133 -11.62 -13.57 -6.40
CA ILE A 133 -11.81 -15.01 -6.23
C ILE A 133 -13.30 -15.35 -6.21
N LYS A 134 -14.10 -14.61 -5.43
CA LYS A 134 -15.56 -14.81 -5.39
C LYS A 134 -16.20 -14.65 -6.77
N ARG A 135 -15.81 -13.64 -7.55
CA ARG A 135 -16.30 -13.46 -8.93
C ARG A 135 -15.96 -14.66 -9.81
N ILE A 136 -14.72 -15.15 -9.74
CA ILE A 136 -14.30 -16.34 -10.51
C ILE A 136 -15.11 -17.57 -10.11
N GLU A 137 -15.26 -17.84 -8.82
CA GLU A 137 -16.03 -18.99 -8.34
C GLU A 137 -17.49 -18.92 -8.80
N GLU A 138 -18.10 -17.73 -8.73
CA GLU A 138 -19.45 -17.50 -9.22
C GLU A 138 -19.56 -17.74 -10.73
N ASP A 139 -18.60 -17.26 -11.52
CA ASP A 139 -18.58 -17.42 -12.97
C ASP A 139 -18.35 -18.88 -13.38
N ILE A 140 -17.43 -19.59 -12.71
CA ILE A 140 -17.23 -21.03 -12.92
C ILE A 140 -18.54 -21.76 -12.65
N ARG A 141 -19.17 -21.54 -11.49
CA ARG A 141 -20.43 -22.20 -11.13
C ARG A 141 -21.56 -21.89 -12.12
N LYS A 142 -21.72 -20.63 -12.54
CA LYS A 142 -22.75 -20.23 -13.52
C LYS A 142 -22.55 -20.95 -14.85
N ASN A 143 -21.31 -21.02 -15.34
CA ASN A 143 -21.00 -21.71 -16.59
C ASN A 143 -21.22 -23.22 -16.46
N GLU A 144 -20.83 -23.83 -15.32
CA GLU A 144 -21.10 -25.24 -15.04
C GLU A 144 -22.60 -25.57 -14.97
N GLU A 145 -23.40 -24.71 -14.36
CA GLU A 145 -24.85 -24.86 -14.30
C GLU A 145 -25.49 -24.68 -15.69
N GLU A 146 -25.01 -23.72 -16.47
CA GLU A 146 -25.49 -23.51 -17.83
C GLU A 146 -25.15 -24.68 -18.75
N MET A 147 -23.97 -25.28 -18.59
CA MET A 147 -23.55 -26.47 -19.33
C MET A 147 -24.44 -27.71 -19.07
N LYS A 148 -25.26 -27.71 -18.02
CA LYS A 148 -26.25 -28.77 -17.73
C LYS A 148 -27.56 -28.61 -18.50
N LYS A 149 -27.80 -27.47 -19.17
CA LYS A 149 -29.00 -27.25 -20.00
C LYS A 149 -28.95 -28.12 -21.25
N SER A 150 -30.10 -28.39 -21.86
CA SER A 150 -30.20 -29.15 -23.12
C SER A 150 -29.49 -28.45 -24.28
N GLU A 151 -29.52 -27.12 -24.28
CA GLU A 151 -28.83 -26.28 -25.26
C GLU A 151 -28.05 -25.16 -24.53
N PRO A 152 -26.82 -25.43 -24.08
CA PRO A 152 -25.98 -24.40 -23.46
C PRO A 152 -25.55 -23.38 -24.51
N SER A 153 -25.46 -22.09 -24.11
CA SER A 153 -25.00 -21.03 -25.00
C SER A 153 -23.56 -21.26 -25.44
N TRP A 154 -23.19 -20.69 -26.59
CA TRP A 154 -21.81 -20.79 -27.07
C TRP A 154 -20.82 -20.14 -26.09
N ILE A 155 -21.22 -19.04 -25.42
CA ILE A 155 -20.40 -18.36 -24.40
C ILE A 155 -20.14 -19.28 -23.21
N ALA A 156 -21.17 -19.94 -22.69
CA ALA A 156 -20.99 -20.86 -21.56
C ALA A 156 -20.06 -22.02 -21.89
N ARG A 157 -20.11 -22.54 -23.12
CA ARG A 157 -19.17 -23.58 -23.60
C ARG A 157 -17.73 -23.07 -23.62
N GLU A 158 -17.50 -21.92 -24.25
CA GLU A 158 -16.16 -21.32 -24.35
C GLU A 158 -15.58 -21.01 -22.97
N MET A 159 -16.38 -20.41 -22.07
CA MET A 159 -15.93 -20.07 -20.72
C MET A 159 -15.70 -21.32 -19.85
N TYR A 160 -16.54 -22.35 -19.99
CA TYR A 160 -16.36 -23.62 -19.29
C TYR A 160 -15.04 -24.32 -19.68
N GLU A 161 -14.70 -24.32 -20.98
CA GLU A 161 -13.42 -24.85 -21.44
C GLU A 161 -12.24 -23.94 -21.06
N TYR A 162 -12.43 -22.61 -21.10
CA TYR A 162 -11.42 -21.64 -20.67
C TYR A 162 -10.97 -21.87 -19.21
N TYR A 163 -11.92 -22.01 -18.27
CA TYR A 163 -11.60 -22.21 -16.86
C TYR A 163 -10.91 -23.54 -16.54
N LYS A 164 -10.94 -24.50 -17.48
CA LYS A 164 -10.24 -25.79 -17.36
C LYS A 164 -8.84 -25.77 -17.97
N ARG A 165 -8.45 -24.72 -18.70
CA ARG A 165 -7.13 -24.65 -19.31
C ARG A 165 -6.05 -24.70 -18.20
N PRO A 166 -4.99 -25.51 -18.36
CA PRO A 166 -4.00 -25.71 -17.29
C PRO A 166 -3.37 -24.42 -16.76
N ASN A 167 -3.08 -23.45 -17.63
CA ASN A 167 -2.55 -22.14 -17.25
C ASN A 167 -3.57 -21.32 -16.43
N VAL A 168 -4.84 -21.33 -16.81
CA VAL A 168 -5.92 -20.63 -16.07
C VAL A 168 -6.12 -21.27 -14.70
N VAL A 169 -6.14 -22.60 -14.62
CA VAL A 169 -6.24 -23.32 -13.35
C VAL A 169 -5.06 -23.00 -12.44
N ARG A 170 -3.84 -22.95 -13.00
CA ARG A 170 -2.63 -22.57 -12.25
C ARG A 170 -2.73 -21.14 -11.71
N GLU A 171 -3.04 -20.18 -12.57
CA GLU A 171 -3.16 -18.76 -12.21
C GLU A 171 -4.20 -18.57 -11.10
N ASN A 172 -5.37 -19.20 -11.24
CA ASN A 172 -6.41 -19.17 -10.21
C ASN A 172 -5.90 -19.72 -8.88
N LYS A 173 -5.23 -20.87 -8.87
CA LYS A 173 -4.64 -21.44 -7.63
C LYS A 173 -3.58 -20.52 -7.02
N MET A 174 -2.76 -19.89 -7.85
CA MET A 174 -1.78 -18.90 -7.38
C MET A 174 -2.44 -17.71 -6.70
N LYS A 175 -3.63 -17.28 -7.14
CA LYS A 175 -4.39 -16.22 -6.47
C LYS A 175 -4.90 -16.62 -5.08
N TYR A 176 -5.25 -17.89 -4.87
CA TYR A 176 -5.52 -18.39 -3.52
C TYR A 176 -4.27 -18.39 -2.64
N VAL A 177 -3.11 -18.77 -3.19
CA VAL A 177 -1.83 -18.70 -2.46
C VAL A 177 -1.49 -17.25 -2.10
N GLU A 178 -1.64 -16.30 -3.04
CA GLU A 178 -1.45 -14.86 -2.81
C GLU A 178 -2.36 -14.37 -1.68
N LEU A 179 -3.66 -14.70 -1.72
CA LEU A 179 -4.61 -14.34 -0.68
C LEU A 179 -4.19 -14.90 0.68
N ARG A 180 -3.86 -16.19 0.78
CA ARG A 180 -3.42 -16.80 2.04
C ARG A 180 -2.14 -16.18 2.59
N LEU A 181 -1.18 -15.80 1.74
CA LEU A 181 0.00 -15.05 2.17
C LEU A 181 -0.38 -13.71 2.81
N TYR A 182 -1.30 -12.96 2.21
CA TYR A 182 -1.76 -11.70 2.78
C TYR A 182 -2.58 -11.88 4.05
N GLU A 183 -3.38 -12.95 4.14
CA GLU A 183 -4.20 -13.23 5.32
C GLU A 183 -3.36 -13.72 6.50
N ASP A 184 -2.52 -14.73 6.28
CA ASP A 184 -1.76 -15.41 7.33
C ASP A 184 -0.49 -14.60 7.69
N LEU A 185 0.36 -14.28 6.72
CA LEU A 185 1.61 -13.54 6.96
C LEU A 185 1.38 -12.02 7.03
N GLY A 186 0.42 -11.50 6.28
CA GLY A 186 0.09 -10.07 6.24
C GLY A 186 -0.97 -9.63 7.27
N MET A 187 -1.49 -10.58 8.07
CA MET A 187 -2.55 -10.36 9.07
C MET A 187 -3.84 -9.76 8.50
N ALA A 188 -4.09 -9.92 7.20
CA ALA A 188 -5.26 -9.33 6.53
C ALA A 188 -6.55 -10.14 6.70
N GLU A 189 -6.52 -11.31 7.36
CA GLU A 189 -7.69 -12.17 7.54
C GLU A 189 -8.87 -11.40 8.16
N GLY A 190 -10.04 -11.52 7.54
CA GLY A 190 -11.29 -10.88 7.95
C GLY A 190 -11.32 -9.35 7.86
N LYS A 191 -10.23 -8.69 7.47
CA LYS A 191 -10.11 -7.22 7.41
C LYS A 191 -10.49 -6.69 6.03
N SER A 192 -10.98 -5.44 6.00
CA SER A 192 -11.24 -4.66 4.79
C SER A 192 -10.83 -3.20 4.99
N CYS A 193 -10.32 -2.53 3.94
CA CYS A 193 -9.92 -1.13 4.03
C CYS A 193 -10.06 -0.43 2.68
N ASP A 194 -10.82 0.66 2.65
CA ASP A 194 -10.97 1.59 1.52
C ASP A 194 -10.20 2.90 1.72
N VAL A 195 -9.74 3.18 2.95
CA VAL A 195 -9.09 4.44 3.32
C VAL A 195 -7.69 4.59 2.72
N ASN A 196 -6.92 3.50 2.63
CA ASN A 196 -5.57 3.47 2.05
C ASN A 196 -4.61 4.56 2.57
N ASN A 197 -4.73 4.97 3.83
CA ASN A 197 -3.92 6.02 4.42
C ASN A 197 -3.53 5.63 5.86
N LYS A 198 -2.23 5.57 6.15
CA LYS A 198 -1.72 5.12 7.45
C LYS A 198 -2.28 5.97 8.59
N TYR A 199 -2.34 7.29 8.44
CA TYR A 199 -2.72 8.21 9.51
C TYR A 199 -4.24 8.38 9.65
N LYS A 200 -5.01 7.74 8.75
CA LYS A 200 -6.46 7.56 8.84
C LYS A 200 -6.82 6.07 9.00
N CYS A 201 -5.87 5.23 9.39
CA CYS A 201 -6.07 3.79 9.42
C CYS A 201 -7.21 3.42 10.39
N PRO A 202 -8.23 2.66 9.95
CA PRO A 202 -9.34 2.26 10.82
C PRO A 202 -8.91 1.26 11.91
N TYR A 203 -7.74 0.64 11.76
CA TYR A 203 -7.18 -0.33 12.71
C TYR A 203 -6.30 0.31 13.79
N GLY A 204 -6.14 1.64 13.79
CA GLY A 204 -5.47 2.37 14.86
C GLY A 204 -4.05 1.86 15.17
N GLU A 205 -3.83 1.45 16.41
CA GLU A 205 -2.54 0.94 16.91
C GLU A 205 -1.99 -0.26 16.12
N GLN A 206 -2.85 -1.04 15.46
CA GLN A 206 -2.43 -2.18 14.61
C GLN A 206 -1.87 -1.74 13.25
N ALA A 207 -1.97 -0.46 12.88
CA ALA A 207 -1.55 0.02 11.56
C ALA A 207 -0.09 -0.34 11.24
N ASN A 208 0.83 -0.11 12.19
CA ASN A 208 2.25 -0.41 12.00
C ASN A 208 2.52 -1.91 11.84
N GLU A 209 1.87 -2.74 12.65
CA GLU A 209 1.98 -4.20 12.57
C GLU A 209 1.46 -4.72 11.22
N LEU A 210 0.30 -4.23 10.75
CA LEU A 210 -0.26 -4.58 9.44
C LEU A 210 0.64 -4.15 8.28
N ILE A 211 1.30 -2.99 8.39
CA ILE A 211 2.22 -2.49 7.35
C ILE A 211 3.50 -3.34 7.30
N GLU A 212 4.10 -3.66 8.44
CA GLU A 212 5.35 -4.45 8.48
C GLU A 212 5.12 -5.91 8.09
N ASN A 213 4.06 -6.55 8.60
CA ASN A 213 3.69 -7.91 8.19
C ASN A 213 3.27 -7.95 6.71
N GLY A 214 2.51 -6.95 6.26
CA GLY A 214 2.16 -6.79 4.85
C GLY A 214 3.39 -6.62 3.95
N ARG A 215 4.42 -5.90 4.40
CA ARG A 215 5.70 -5.78 3.67
C ARG A 215 6.34 -7.14 3.43
N VAL A 216 6.37 -8.00 4.47
CA VAL A 216 6.92 -9.36 4.38
C VAL A 216 6.10 -10.20 3.40
N ALA A 217 4.77 -10.22 3.55
CA ALA A 217 3.88 -10.99 2.69
C ALA A 217 3.99 -10.57 1.21
N LYS A 218 3.96 -9.26 0.93
CA LYS A 218 4.17 -8.72 -0.43
C LYS A 218 5.54 -9.04 -0.98
N PHE A 219 6.58 -9.01 -0.15
CA PHE A 219 7.93 -9.40 -0.59
C PHE A 219 7.95 -10.86 -1.03
N VAL A 220 7.46 -11.78 -0.19
CA VAL A 220 7.38 -13.21 -0.50
C VAL A 220 6.60 -13.43 -1.80
N TRP A 221 5.43 -12.82 -1.94
CA TRP A 221 4.65 -12.92 -3.17
C TRP A 221 5.38 -12.41 -4.41
N ARG A 222 6.08 -11.28 -4.33
CA ARG A 222 6.90 -10.76 -5.44
C ARG A 222 8.01 -11.71 -5.86
N ILE A 223 8.57 -12.50 -4.94
CA ILE A 223 9.56 -13.53 -5.27
C ILE A 223 8.89 -14.73 -5.94
N ILE A 224 7.74 -15.18 -5.42
CA ILE A 224 6.97 -16.30 -6.00
C ILE A 224 6.52 -15.97 -7.42
N TRP A 225 5.97 -14.78 -7.64
CA TRP A 225 5.53 -14.33 -8.95
C TRP A 225 6.69 -14.22 -9.93
N TRP A 226 7.84 -13.67 -9.49
CA TRP A 226 9.04 -13.63 -10.31
C TRP A 226 9.52 -15.04 -10.69
N TYR A 227 9.58 -15.95 -9.72
CA TYR A 227 9.96 -17.34 -9.97
C TYR A 227 9.01 -18.03 -10.94
N ASP A 228 7.69 -17.88 -10.76
CA ASP A 228 6.71 -18.48 -11.67
C ASP A 228 6.95 -18.03 -13.11
N HIS A 229 7.15 -16.73 -13.31
CA HIS A 229 7.42 -16.13 -14.63
C HIS A 229 8.70 -16.65 -15.29
N HIS A 230 9.75 -16.97 -14.50
CA HIS A 230 11.06 -17.38 -15.02
C HIS A 230 11.20 -18.91 -15.17
N TRP A 231 10.42 -19.70 -14.42
CA TRP A 231 10.44 -21.17 -14.51
C TRP A 231 9.34 -21.76 -15.38
N ASN A 232 8.21 -21.06 -15.52
CA ASN A 232 7.03 -21.60 -16.21
C ASN A 232 6.76 -20.75 -17.46
N PRO A 233 6.80 -21.34 -18.66
CA PRO A 233 6.60 -20.59 -19.90
C PRO A 233 5.18 -20.04 -19.98
N SER A 234 5.07 -18.78 -20.38
CA SER A 234 3.80 -18.14 -20.72
C SER A 234 3.49 -18.34 -22.21
N GLU A 235 2.23 -18.62 -22.54
CA GLU A 235 1.78 -18.67 -23.94
C GLU A 235 1.78 -17.29 -24.61
N SER A 236 1.68 -16.22 -23.81
CA SER A 236 1.53 -14.84 -24.29
C SER A 236 2.82 -14.03 -24.31
N TYR A 237 3.92 -14.58 -23.80
CA TYR A 237 5.19 -13.87 -23.68
C TYR A 237 6.37 -14.79 -24.00
N GLN A 238 7.24 -14.32 -24.89
CA GLN A 238 8.55 -14.90 -25.12
C GLN A 238 9.61 -13.87 -24.78
N PRO A 239 10.56 -14.19 -23.88
CA PRO A 239 11.60 -13.25 -23.52
C PRO A 239 12.58 -13.05 -24.69
N PRO A 240 13.22 -11.88 -24.77
CA PRO A 240 14.31 -11.63 -25.69
C PRO A 240 15.42 -12.69 -25.58
N ALA A 241 16.10 -12.99 -26.70
CA ALA A 241 17.13 -14.03 -26.74
C ALA A 241 18.30 -13.79 -25.76
N ASN A 242 18.64 -12.53 -25.49
CA ASN A 242 19.66 -12.14 -24.50
C ASN A 242 19.21 -12.35 -23.04
N GLU A 243 17.90 -12.46 -22.79
CA GLU A 243 17.33 -12.70 -21.46
C GLU A 243 17.02 -14.17 -21.20
N MET A 244 16.91 -15.00 -22.25
CA MET A 244 16.59 -16.45 -22.15
C MET A 244 17.46 -17.22 -21.15
N LYS A 245 18.69 -16.77 -20.86
CA LYS A 245 19.56 -17.40 -19.85
C LYS A 245 19.02 -17.33 -18.42
N TRP A 246 18.09 -16.43 -18.15
CA TRP A 246 17.41 -16.27 -16.85
C TRP A 246 16.10 -17.06 -16.77
N TYR A 247 15.71 -17.71 -17.86
CA TYR A 247 14.49 -18.51 -17.95
C TYR A 247 14.84 -19.99 -17.94
N HIS A 248 14.28 -20.71 -16.98
CA HIS A 248 14.57 -22.10 -16.67
C HIS A 248 13.51 -23.05 -17.23
N TYR A 249 13.01 -22.74 -18.43
CA TYR A 249 11.92 -23.48 -19.05
C TYR A 249 12.31 -24.94 -19.28
N GLY A 250 11.49 -25.85 -18.74
CA GLY A 250 11.71 -27.30 -18.84
C GLY A 250 12.62 -27.88 -17.75
N GLU A 251 13.21 -27.04 -16.90
CA GLU A 251 13.87 -27.52 -15.68
C GLU A 251 12.84 -27.99 -14.65
N PRO A 252 13.18 -28.95 -13.77
CA PRO A 252 12.30 -29.34 -12.68
C PRO A 252 11.98 -28.16 -11.75
N SER A 253 10.69 -27.99 -11.44
CA SER A 253 10.24 -26.95 -10.51
C SER A 253 10.86 -27.14 -9.11
N ILE A 254 11.35 -26.03 -8.55
CA ILE A 254 11.91 -25.94 -7.20
C ILE A 254 10.80 -25.78 -6.14
N ILE A 255 9.77 -24.98 -6.46
CA ILE A 255 8.61 -24.70 -5.61
C ILE A 255 7.33 -24.93 -6.42
N ASP A 256 6.32 -25.54 -5.79
CA ASP A 256 4.94 -25.50 -6.25
C ASP A 256 4.25 -24.21 -5.78
N VAL A 257 4.25 -23.19 -6.64
CA VAL A 257 3.61 -21.89 -6.38
C VAL A 257 2.08 -21.95 -6.28
N THR A 258 1.47 -23.10 -6.57
CA THR A 258 0.03 -23.34 -6.39
C THR A 258 -0.31 -23.95 -5.03
N SER A 259 0.71 -24.26 -4.22
CA SER A 259 0.59 -24.85 -2.89
C SER A 259 1.14 -23.90 -1.84
N TYR A 260 0.26 -23.34 -1.01
CA TYR A 260 0.65 -22.47 0.10
C TYR A 260 1.59 -23.19 1.08
N GLU A 261 1.33 -24.48 1.37
CA GLU A 261 2.16 -25.27 2.28
C GLU A 261 3.57 -25.51 1.72
N ASP A 262 3.71 -25.71 0.40
CA ASP A 262 5.03 -25.84 -0.21
C ASP A 262 5.77 -24.49 -0.22
N VAL A 263 5.05 -23.39 -0.41
CA VAL A 263 5.60 -22.03 -0.29
C VAL A 263 6.15 -21.79 1.12
N LEU A 264 5.39 -22.10 2.18
CA LEU A 264 5.86 -21.96 3.56
C LEU A 264 7.08 -22.85 3.81
N LYS A 265 7.02 -24.11 3.40
CA LYS A 265 8.14 -25.03 3.52
C LYS A 265 9.37 -24.52 2.78
N ALA A 266 9.21 -23.91 1.60
CA ALA A 266 10.30 -23.35 0.82
C ALA A 266 10.95 -22.12 1.47
N ILE A 267 10.21 -21.38 2.29
CA ILE A 267 10.77 -20.33 3.15
C ILE A 267 11.66 -20.97 4.21
N ASP A 268 11.15 -22.00 4.90
CA ASP A 268 11.83 -22.65 6.02
C ASP A 268 13.06 -23.46 5.61
N ASP A 269 12.98 -24.20 4.50
CA ASP A 269 14.04 -25.09 4.02
C ASP A 269 15.08 -24.40 3.12
N GLY A 270 14.91 -23.09 2.89
CA GLY A 270 15.87 -22.24 2.15
C GLY A 270 15.76 -22.32 0.62
N ARG A 271 14.78 -23.04 0.05
CA ARG A 271 14.53 -22.99 -1.40
C ARG A 271 14.19 -21.59 -1.90
N LEU A 272 13.41 -20.81 -1.15
CA LEU A 272 13.08 -19.43 -1.53
C LEU A 272 14.32 -18.52 -1.52
N LYS A 273 15.28 -18.78 -0.63
CA LYS A 273 16.54 -18.03 -0.59
C LYS A 273 17.34 -18.17 -1.88
N LYS A 274 17.39 -19.37 -2.48
CA LYS A 274 18.06 -19.59 -3.76
C LYS A 274 17.45 -18.75 -4.89
N ILE A 275 16.12 -18.65 -4.92
CA ILE A 275 15.39 -17.82 -5.89
C ILE A 275 15.70 -16.33 -5.68
N ILE A 276 15.77 -15.88 -4.42
CA ILE A 276 16.14 -14.50 -4.09
C ILE A 276 17.57 -14.20 -4.60
N GLU A 277 18.51 -15.13 -4.44
CA GLU A 277 19.88 -14.99 -4.94
C GLU A 277 19.92 -14.92 -6.48
N GLU A 278 19.15 -15.77 -7.17
CA GLU A 278 18.99 -15.72 -8.64
C GLU A 278 18.49 -14.35 -9.10
N ARG A 279 17.40 -13.88 -8.49
CA ARG A 279 16.78 -12.59 -8.80
C ARG A 279 17.74 -11.42 -8.58
N LYS A 280 18.56 -11.47 -7.52
CA LYS A 280 19.57 -10.42 -7.29
C LYS A 280 20.58 -10.35 -8.42
N ARG A 281 21.07 -11.50 -8.92
CA ARG A 281 21.99 -11.53 -10.07
C ARG A 281 21.33 -10.98 -11.33
N TYR A 282 20.06 -11.33 -11.55
CA TYR A 282 19.26 -10.75 -12.64
C TYR A 282 19.18 -9.22 -12.52
N GLU A 283 18.79 -8.69 -11.36
CA GLU A 283 18.65 -7.24 -11.14
C GLU A 283 19.99 -6.49 -11.24
N GLU A 284 21.12 -7.10 -10.85
CA GLU A 284 22.45 -6.51 -10.99
C GLU A 284 22.86 -6.34 -12.45
N GLU A 285 22.53 -7.29 -13.33
CA GLU A 285 22.84 -7.19 -14.76
C GLU A 285 21.98 -6.13 -15.47
N HIS A 286 20.75 -5.90 -15.00
CA HIS A 286 19.80 -4.97 -15.61
C HIS A 286 19.83 -3.55 -15.01
N LYS A 287 20.71 -3.28 -14.03
CA LYS A 287 20.96 -1.94 -13.47
C LYS A 287 21.99 -1.11 -14.27
N GLY A 288 22.34 -1.55 -15.47
CA GLY A 288 23.25 -0.86 -16.40
C GLY A 288 22.64 0.38 -17.06
#